data_AF-A0A7C4E5K6-F1
#
_entry.id   AF-A0A7C4E5K6-F1
#
_cell.length_a   1.000
_cell.length_b   1.000
_cell.length_c   1.000
_cell.angle_alpha   90.00
_cell.angle_beta   90.00
_cell.angle_gamma   90.00
#
_symmetry.space_group_name_H-M   'P 1'
#
loop_
_entity.id
_entity.type
_entity.pdbx_description
1 polymer ?
#
loop_
_entity_poly.entity_id
_entity_poly.type
_entity_poly.pdbx_seq_one_letter_code
_entity_poly.pdbx_strand_id
1 'polypeptide(L)'
;MNTVEYLDALRARLQLHSDYALAKALNVTRQMVSQYRSGARGFGDDIALRVADLMRLPPAKVLADMAAERAQSEQVRKVWKDAAKVIARAARATVSGAVALLVFAAAMLSVPSSSEAATNQAVNAAQRGALCIMSTVRRLWLYLRRRLPRLRDRRTPSINPALLTAE
;
A
#
# COMPACT_ATOMS: atom_id res chain seq x y z
N MET A 1 5.70 -12.71 -3.02
CA MET A 1 5.66 -13.93 -2.18
C MET A 1 5.03 -15.03 -3.00
N ASN A 2 5.35 -16.30 -2.74
CA ASN A 2 4.70 -17.44 -3.39
C ASN A 2 3.75 -18.17 -2.42
N THR A 3 3.05 -19.19 -2.93
CA THR A 3 2.06 -19.98 -2.18
C THR A 3 2.63 -20.56 -0.89
N VAL A 4 3.82 -21.17 -0.93
CA VAL A 4 4.45 -21.81 0.25
C VAL A 4 4.85 -20.78 1.30
N GLU A 5 5.45 -19.67 0.88
CA GLU A 5 5.82 -18.56 1.77
C GLU A 5 4.61 -17.99 2.50
N TYR A 6 3.46 -17.90 1.83
CA TYR A 6 2.22 -17.47 2.46
C TYR A 6 1.70 -18.47 3.49
N LEU A 7 1.80 -19.77 3.23
CA LEU A 7 1.43 -20.81 4.20
C LEU A 7 2.31 -20.74 5.46
N ASP A 8 3.62 -20.55 5.30
CA ASP A 8 4.55 -20.42 6.42
C ASP A 8 4.33 -19.13 7.21
N ALA A 9 4.10 -18.02 6.50
CA ALA A 9 3.75 -16.75 7.13
C ALA A 9 2.43 -16.84 7.93
N LEU A 10 1.42 -17.53 7.38
CA LEU A 10 0.16 -17.80 8.09
C LEU A 10 0.37 -18.68 9.32
N ARG A 11 1.15 -19.75 9.18
CA ARG A 11 1.47 -20.66 10.29
C ARG A 11 2.15 -19.90 11.43
N ALA A 12 3.12 -19.04 11.12
CA ALA A 12 3.80 -18.21 12.11
C ALA A 12 2.85 -17.19 12.75
N ARG A 13 2.03 -16.50 11.95
CA ARG A 13 1.10 -15.47 12.44
C ARG A 13 0.02 -16.02 13.36
N LEU A 14 -0.53 -17.20 13.03
CA LEU A 14 -1.58 -17.86 13.79
C LEU A 14 -1.04 -18.83 14.83
N GLN A 15 0.29 -18.93 14.99
CA GLN A 15 0.98 -19.82 15.92
C GLN A 15 0.52 -21.29 15.80
N LEU A 16 0.37 -21.76 14.56
CA LEU A 16 -0.17 -23.09 14.29
C LEU A 16 0.95 -24.15 14.29
N HIS A 17 0.78 -25.20 15.08
CA HIS A 17 1.77 -26.26 15.18
C HIS A 17 1.64 -27.36 14.11
N SER A 18 0.54 -27.41 13.35
CA SER A 18 0.27 -28.45 12.36
C SER A 18 -0.35 -27.90 11.08
N ASP A 19 0.03 -28.48 9.94
CA ASP A 19 -0.59 -28.20 8.64
C ASP A 19 -2.09 -28.54 8.63
N TYR A 20 -2.55 -29.43 9.51
CA TYR A 20 -3.98 -29.65 9.69
C TYR A 20 -4.71 -28.45 10.28
N ALA A 21 -4.09 -27.80 11.27
CA ALA A 21 -4.66 -26.61 11.88
C ALA A 21 -4.67 -25.46 10.85
N LEU A 22 -3.64 -25.39 10.00
CA LEU A 22 -3.60 -24.48 8.85
C LEU A 22 -4.71 -24.76 7.84
N ALA A 23 -4.95 -26.04 7.51
CA ALA A 23 -6.04 -26.45 6.63
C ALA A 23 -7.42 -26.03 7.18
N LYS A 24 -7.65 -26.22 8.49
CA LYS A 24 -8.87 -25.75 9.16
C LYS A 24 -9.00 -24.23 9.12
N ALA A 25 -7.94 -23.48 9.41
CA ALA A 25 -7.95 -22.02 9.38
C ALA A 25 -8.29 -21.47 7.98
N LEU A 26 -7.78 -22.12 6.93
CA LEU A 26 -8.03 -21.76 5.54
C LEU A 26 -9.33 -22.37 4.97
N ASN A 27 -10.03 -23.20 5.73
CA ASN A 27 -11.21 -23.95 5.28
C ASN A 27 -10.97 -24.77 4.00
N VAL A 28 -9.84 -25.48 3.95
CA VAL A 28 -9.45 -26.37 2.84
C VAL A 28 -9.16 -27.78 3.36
N THR A 29 -9.11 -28.75 2.44
CA THR A 29 -8.74 -30.13 2.81
C THR A 29 -7.23 -30.24 3.08
N ARG A 30 -6.82 -31.23 3.91
CA ARG A 30 -5.39 -31.52 4.12
C ARG A 30 -4.66 -31.83 2.81
N GLN A 31 -5.33 -32.51 1.88
CA GLN A 31 -4.75 -32.86 0.58
C GLN A 31 -4.44 -31.61 -0.25
N MET A 32 -5.31 -30.59 -0.22
CA MET A 32 -5.03 -29.31 -0.88
C MET A 32 -3.80 -28.63 -0.27
N VAL A 33 -3.67 -28.60 1.06
CA VAL A 33 -2.47 -28.06 1.72
C VAL A 33 -1.21 -28.81 1.31
N SER A 34 -1.28 -30.14 1.21
CA SER A 34 -0.16 -30.96 0.71
C SER A 34 0.22 -30.60 -0.73
N GLN A 35 -0.76 -30.38 -1.62
CA GLN A 35 -0.50 -29.94 -3.01
C GLN A 35 0.12 -28.54 -3.08
N TYR A 36 -0.27 -27.63 -2.18
CA TYR A 36 0.35 -26.32 -2.07
C TYR A 36 1.79 -26.41 -1.60
N ARG A 37 2.07 -27.28 -0.61
CA ARG A 37 3.42 -27.52 -0.08
C ARG A 37 4.37 -28.13 -1.11
N SER A 38 3.87 -29.03 -1.96
CA SER A 38 4.68 -29.64 -3.03
C SER A 38 4.84 -28.75 -4.27
N GLY A 39 4.18 -27.58 -4.31
CA GLY A 39 4.17 -26.70 -5.48
C GLY A 39 3.36 -27.24 -6.66
N ALA A 40 2.63 -28.35 -6.49
CA ALA A 40 1.80 -28.93 -7.54
C ALA A 40 0.60 -28.03 -7.91
N ARG A 41 0.17 -27.17 -6.97
CA ARG A 41 -0.92 -26.22 -7.16
C ARG A 41 -0.61 -24.94 -6.38
N GLY A 42 -0.99 -23.78 -6.93
CA GLY A 42 -0.98 -22.49 -6.22
C GLY A 42 -2.35 -22.11 -5.66
N PHE A 43 -2.47 -21.02 -4.90
CA PHE A 43 -3.78 -20.56 -4.44
C PHE A 43 -4.69 -20.13 -5.60
N GLY A 44 -5.96 -20.55 -5.51
CA GLY A 44 -7.04 -19.93 -6.28
C GLY A 44 -7.43 -18.59 -5.67
N ASP A 45 -8.21 -17.81 -6.42
CA ASP A 45 -8.53 -16.43 -6.04
C ASP A 45 -9.31 -16.36 -4.71
N ASP A 46 -10.27 -17.26 -4.46
CA ASP A 46 -11.02 -17.32 -3.19
C ASP A 46 -10.12 -17.59 -1.97
N ILE A 47 -9.13 -18.48 -2.15
CA ILE A 47 -8.16 -18.80 -1.10
C ILE A 47 -7.21 -17.63 -0.90
N ALA A 48 -6.77 -16.98 -1.97
CA ALA A 48 -5.93 -15.78 -1.89
C ALA A 48 -6.62 -14.63 -1.14
N LEU A 49 -7.92 -14.43 -1.35
CA LEU A 49 -8.73 -13.47 -0.58
C LEU A 49 -8.77 -13.83 0.91
N ARG A 50 -9.06 -15.10 1.24
CA ARG A 50 -9.08 -15.57 2.63
C ARG A 50 -7.71 -15.43 3.32
N VAL A 51 -6.63 -15.75 2.60
CA VAL A 51 -5.24 -15.55 3.06
C VAL A 51 -5.00 -14.07 3.36
N ALA A 52 -5.44 -13.17 2.47
CA ALA A 52 -5.31 -11.73 2.66
C ALA A 52 -6.03 -11.27 3.93
N ASP A 53 -7.25 -11.74 4.17
CA ASP A 53 -8.04 -11.41 5.36
C ASP A 53 -7.35 -11.87 6.66
N LEU A 54 -6.93 -13.14 6.71
CA LEU A 54 -6.23 -13.71 7.87
C LEU A 54 -4.90 -12.99 8.16
N MET A 55 -4.18 -12.60 7.11
CA MET A 55 -2.91 -11.88 7.23
C MET A 55 -3.07 -10.37 7.42
N ARG A 56 -4.29 -9.83 7.27
CA ARG A 56 -4.58 -8.39 7.18
C ARG A 56 -3.70 -7.70 6.12
N LEU A 57 -3.57 -8.33 4.95
CA LEU A 57 -2.88 -7.78 3.80
C LEU A 57 -3.89 -7.24 2.78
N PRO A 58 -3.51 -6.29 1.91
CA PRO A 58 -4.36 -5.87 0.81
C PRO A 58 -4.68 -7.07 -0.10
N PRO A 59 -5.97 -7.37 -0.38
CA PRO A 59 -6.37 -8.48 -1.25
C PRO A 59 -5.68 -8.45 -2.62
N ALA A 60 -5.61 -7.27 -3.23
CA ALA A 60 -4.96 -7.05 -4.51
C ALA A 60 -3.46 -7.44 -4.51
N LYS A 61 -2.77 -7.33 -3.37
CA LYS A 61 -1.37 -7.75 -3.25
C LYS A 61 -1.24 -9.27 -3.36
N VAL A 62 -2.07 -10.01 -2.62
CA VAL A 62 -2.01 -11.47 -2.61
C VAL A 62 -2.40 -12.03 -3.98
N LEU A 63 -3.43 -11.46 -4.61
CA LEU A 63 -3.82 -11.82 -5.98
C LEU A 63 -2.70 -11.53 -7.00
N ALA A 64 -2.03 -10.37 -6.91
CA ALA A 64 -0.90 -10.05 -7.77
C ALA A 64 0.28 -11.00 -7.57
N ASP A 65 0.57 -11.40 -6.33
CA ASP A 65 1.59 -12.40 -6.02
C ASP A 65 1.23 -13.78 -6.64
N MET A 66 -0.03 -14.22 -6.55
CA MET A 66 -0.49 -15.48 -7.16
C MET A 66 -0.51 -15.43 -8.70
N ALA A 67 -0.82 -14.27 -9.29
CA ALA A 67 -0.72 -14.06 -10.73
C ALA A 67 0.73 -14.10 -11.21
N ALA A 68 1.67 -13.52 -10.44
CA ALA A 68 3.09 -13.63 -10.70
C ALA A 68 3.60 -15.08 -10.64
N GLU A 69 3.12 -15.87 -9.67
CA GLU A 69 3.48 -17.29 -9.53
C GLU A 69 2.99 -18.13 -10.71
N ARG A 70 1.77 -17.89 -11.20
CA ARG A 70 1.18 -18.61 -12.35
C ARG A 70 1.71 -18.18 -13.72
N ALA A 71 2.27 -16.97 -13.82
CA ALA A 71 2.74 -16.43 -15.09
C ALA A 71 3.85 -17.30 -15.70
N GLN A 72 3.71 -17.70 -16.96
CA GLN A 72 4.71 -18.50 -17.68
C GLN A 72 5.85 -17.62 -18.23
N SER A 73 5.50 -16.45 -18.78
CA SER A 73 6.45 -15.46 -19.29
C SER A 73 7.11 -14.67 -18.16
N GLU A 74 8.43 -14.50 -18.23
CA GLU A 74 9.19 -13.68 -17.28
C GLU A 74 8.77 -12.20 -17.32
N GLN A 75 8.42 -11.68 -18.50
CA GLN A 75 7.93 -10.32 -18.67
C GLN A 75 6.62 -10.10 -17.90
N VAL A 76 5.67 -11.02 -18.04
CA VAL A 76 4.38 -10.96 -17.33
C VAL A 76 4.58 -11.11 -15.82
N ARG A 77 5.45 -12.04 -15.40
CA ARG A 77 5.82 -12.25 -14.00
C ARG A 77 6.39 -10.99 -13.37
N LYS A 78 7.27 -10.28 -14.09
CA LYS A 78 7.87 -9.03 -13.63
C LYS A 78 6.83 -7.94 -13.41
N VAL A 79 5.91 -7.75 -14.35
CA VAL A 79 4.82 -6.76 -14.24
C VAL A 79 3.99 -7.00 -12.98
N TRP A 80 3.58 -8.25 -12.72
CA TRP A 80 2.81 -8.58 -11.52
C TRP A 80 3.59 -8.39 -10.22
N LYS A 81 4.87 -8.76 -10.19
CA LYS A 81 5.75 -8.51 -9.04
C LYS A 81 5.88 -7.01 -8.76
N ASP A 82 5.98 -6.19 -9.81
CA ASP A 82 6.08 -4.74 -9.65
C ASP A 82 4.75 -4.12 -9.19
N ALA A 83 3.61 -4.59 -9.71
CA ALA A 83 2.29 -4.22 -9.21
C ALA A 83 2.13 -4.55 -7.71
N ALA A 84 2.51 -5.76 -7.29
CA ALA A 84 2.45 -6.18 -5.88
C ALA A 84 3.28 -5.26 -4.97
N LYS A 85 4.46 -4.81 -5.42
CA LYS A 85 5.32 -3.87 -4.67
C LYS A 85 4.67 -2.49 -4.51
N VAL A 86 4.05 -1.97 -5.57
CA VAL A 86 3.35 -0.68 -5.53
C VAL A 86 2.18 -0.73 -4.55
N ILE A 87 1.37 -1.79 -4.61
CA ILE A 87 0.24 -2.01 -3.69
C ILE A 87 0.73 -2.09 -2.25
N ALA A 88 1.82 -2.84 -1.99
CA ALA A 88 2.38 -2.98 -0.65
C ALA A 88 2.90 -1.66 -0.06
N ARG A 89 3.41 -0.73 -0.90
CA ARG A 89 3.85 0.60 -0.48
C ARG A 89 2.66 1.50 -0.13
N ALA A 90 1.61 1.47 -0.94
CA ALA A 90 0.39 2.25 -0.69
C ALA A 90 -0.29 1.86 0.63
N ALA A 91 -0.31 0.56 0.97
CA ALA A 91 -0.93 0.06 2.19
C ALA A 91 -0.26 0.53 3.50
N ARG A 92 1.02 0.92 3.48
CA ARG A 92 1.72 1.43 4.67
C ARG A 92 1.55 2.93 4.89
N ALA A 93 1.01 3.65 3.91
CA ALA A 93 0.98 5.11 3.93
C ALA A 93 -0.23 5.70 4.70
N THR A 94 -1.18 4.89 5.18
CA THR A 94 -2.48 5.39 5.66
C THR A 94 -2.63 5.56 7.17
N VAL A 95 -1.68 5.12 8.01
CA VAL A 95 -1.85 5.17 9.47
C VAL A 95 -1.19 6.40 10.13
N SER A 96 -0.31 7.14 9.44
CA SER A 96 0.42 8.25 10.07
C SER A 96 -0.36 9.56 10.16
N GLY A 97 -1.41 9.77 9.35
CA GLY A 97 -2.11 11.06 9.30
C GLY A 97 -3.01 11.32 10.52
N ALA A 98 -3.95 10.43 10.80
CA ALA A 98 -4.95 10.63 11.84
C ALA A 98 -4.40 10.43 13.26
N VAL A 99 -3.50 9.46 13.47
CA VAL A 99 -2.89 9.21 14.78
C VAL A 99 -1.95 10.35 15.17
N ALA A 100 -1.17 10.90 14.22
CA ALA A 100 -0.33 12.07 14.49
C ALA A 100 -1.18 13.31 14.83
N LEU A 101 -2.34 13.49 14.19
CA LEU A 101 -3.25 14.61 14.45
C LEU A 101 -3.93 14.49 15.82
N LEU A 102 -4.32 13.27 16.23
CA LEU A 102 -4.88 13.00 17.55
C LEU A 102 -3.84 13.14 18.67
N VAL A 103 -2.60 12.65 18.46
CA VAL A 103 -1.48 12.83 19.41
C VAL A 103 -1.09 14.30 19.53
N PHE A 104 -1.07 15.04 18.41
CA PHE A 104 -0.79 16.48 18.41
C PHE A 104 -1.89 17.30 19.11
N ALA A 105 -3.16 16.95 18.93
CA ALA A 105 -4.27 17.59 19.63
C ALA A 105 -4.25 17.32 21.14
N ALA A 106 -3.95 16.10 21.57
CA ALA A 106 -3.82 15.76 23.00
C ALA A 106 -2.67 16.53 23.69
N ALA A 107 -1.55 16.73 22.97
CA ALA A 107 -0.43 17.53 23.47
C ALA A 107 -0.79 19.03 23.65
N MET A 108 -1.74 19.56 22.87
CA MET A 108 -2.19 20.96 23.00
C MET A 108 -3.10 21.21 24.21
N LEU A 109 -3.76 20.19 24.75
CA LEU A 109 -4.63 20.35 25.93
C LEU A 109 -3.88 20.20 27.26
N SER A 110 -2.63 19.74 27.24
CA SER A 110 -1.78 19.62 28.43
C SER A 110 -0.69 20.69 28.42
N VAL A 111 -1.07 21.96 28.55
CA VAL A 111 -0.11 23.05 28.82
C VAL A 111 -0.03 23.25 30.34
N PRO A 112 1.04 22.80 31.03
CA PRO A 112 1.36 23.32 32.35
C PRO A 112 1.97 24.72 32.20
N SER A 113 1.38 25.70 32.86
CA SER A 113 1.89 27.06 32.95
C SER A 113 3.19 27.08 33.74
N SER A 114 4.34 27.10 33.07
CA SER A 114 5.63 27.42 33.69
C SER A 114 6.49 28.29 32.78
N SER A 115 6.57 29.57 33.15
CA SER A 115 7.53 30.62 32.74
C SER A 115 7.75 30.88 31.24
N GLU A 116 7.30 32.04 30.78
CA GLU A 116 7.31 32.56 29.41
C GLU A 116 8.71 32.73 28.75
N ALA A 117 9.80 32.54 29.49
CA ALA A 117 11.16 32.70 28.95
C ALA A 117 11.68 31.46 28.20
N ALA A 118 11.27 30.24 28.58
CA ALA A 118 11.72 29.00 27.93
C ALA A 118 10.91 28.68 26.65
N THR A 119 9.66 29.14 26.57
CA THR A 119 8.76 28.89 25.44
C THR A 119 9.16 29.67 24.19
N ASN A 120 9.58 30.92 24.32
CA ASN A 120 9.95 31.75 23.16
C ASN A 120 11.19 31.20 22.42
N GLN A 121 12.14 30.57 23.12
CA GLN A 121 13.31 29.96 22.47
C GLN A 121 12.94 28.67 21.70
N ALA A 122 12.02 27.85 22.25
CA ALA A 122 11.50 26.66 21.57
C ALA A 122 10.58 27.01 20.39
N VAL A 123 9.75 28.04 20.53
CA VAL A 123 8.88 28.56 19.46
C VAL A 123 9.70 29.19 18.34
N ASN A 124 10.79 29.92 18.63
CA ASN A 124 11.69 30.48 17.62
C ASN A 124 12.47 29.38 16.86
N ALA A 125 12.83 28.28 17.53
CA ALA A 125 13.42 27.11 16.88
C ALA A 125 12.40 26.38 15.97
N ALA A 126 11.14 26.27 16.39
CA ALA A 126 10.06 25.73 15.57
C ALA A 126 9.70 26.64 14.38
N GLN A 127 9.72 27.96 14.56
CA GLN A 127 9.51 28.95 13.49
C GLN A 127 10.61 28.91 12.42
N ARG A 128 11.87 28.60 12.79
CA ARG A 128 12.95 28.35 11.83
C ARG A 128 12.68 27.12 10.95
N GLY A 129 12.10 26.05 11.51
CA GLY A 129 11.67 24.86 10.75
C GLY A 129 10.48 25.13 9.82
N ALA A 130 9.50 25.90 10.28
CA ALA A 130 8.32 26.28 9.49
C ALA A 130 8.69 27.15 8.27
N LEU A 131 9.68 28.04 8.40
CA LEU A 131 10.22 28.84 7.28
C LEU A 131 10.92 27.98 6.21
N CYS A 132 11.55 26.86 6.58
CA CYS A 132 12.11 25.89 5.64
C CYS A 132 11.03 25.15 4.84
N ILE A 133 9.91 24.79 5.48
CA ILE A 133 8.78 24.11 4.82
C ILE A 133 8.06 25.10 3.87
N MET A 134 7.83 26.34 4.31
CA MET A 134 7.18 27.36 3.48
C MET A 134 8.02 27.79 2.28
N SER A 135 9.35 27.89 2.44
CA SER A 135 10.25 28.25 1.33
C SER A 135 10.40 27.12 0.30
N THR A 136 10.34 25.86 0.72
CA THR A 136 10.37 24.70 -0.20
C THR A 136 9.07 24.55 -0.97
N VAL A 137 7.91 24.71 -0.31
CA VAL A 137 6.59 24.70 -0.97
C VAL A 137 6.46 25.88 -1.95
N ARG A 138 6.89 27.09 -1.58
CA ARG A 138 6.90 28.24 -2.48
C ARG A 138 7.83 28.06 -3.68
N ARG A 139 9.02 27.49 -3.48
CA ARG A 139 9.95 27.17 -4.58
C ARG A 139 9.38 26.10 -5.51
N LEU A 140 8.76 25.07 -4.95
CA LEU A 140 8.12 24.00 -5.72
C LEU A 140 6.92 24.53 -6.52
N TRP A 141 6.09 25.39 -5.92
CA TRP A 141 4.97 26.03 -6.60
C TRP A 141 5.43 26.95 -7.73
N LEU A 142 6.48 27.77 -7.51
CA LEU A 142 7.06 28.61 -8.55
C LEU A 142 7.73 27.79 -9.67
N TYR A 143 8.38 26.67 -9.32
CA TYR A 143 8.97 25.74 -10.28
C TYR A 143 7.91 25.07 -11.15
N LEU A 144 6.85 24.54 -10.54
CA LEU A 144 5.73 23.92 -11.25
C LEU A 144 5.01 24.94 -12.13
N ARG A 145 4.73 26.15 -11.61
CA ARG A 145 4.08 27.24 -12.36
C ARG A 145 4.89 27.69 -13.58
N ARG A 146 6.23 27.69 -13.51
CA ARG A 146 7.11 27.99 -14.65
C ARG A 146 7.20 26.85 -15.66
N ARG A 147 7.00 25.59 -15.23
CA ARG A 147 7.14 24.40 -16.07
C ARG A 147 5.83 23.95 -16.73
N LEU A 148 4.68 24.42 -16.24
CA LEU A 148 3.34 24.08 -16.72
C LEU A 148 2.82 24.76 -18.02
N PRO A 149 3.44 25.78 -18.65
CA PRO A 149 2.91 26.30 -19.92
C PRO A 149 3.04 25.30 -21.08
N ARG A 150 3.79 24.20 -20.94
CA ARG A 150 4.01 23.20 -22.01
C ARG A 150 3.04 22.01 -22.02
N LEU A 151 2.15 21.88 -21.04
CA LEU A 151 1.20 20.75 -20.98
C LEU A 151 -0.24 21.11 -21.41
N ARG A 152 -0.49 22.37 -21.76
CA ARG A 152 -1.81 22.82 -22.25
C ARG A 152 -2.04 22.58 -23.75
N ASP A 153 -1.05 22.03 -24.47
CA ASP A 153 -1.09 21.91 -25.93
C ASP A 153 -0.84 20.48 -26.46
N ARG A 154 -1.29 19.45 -25.74
CA ARG A 154 -1.35 18.08 -26.27
C ARG A 154 -2.78 17.60 -26.37
N ARG A 155 -3.37 17.94 -27.52
CA ARG A 155 -4.35 17.17 -28.30
C ARG A 155 -5.36 16.36 -27.48
N THR A 156 -6.55 16.90 -27.29
CA THR A 156 -7.76 16.08 -27.31
C THR A 156 -7.90 15.52 -28.73
N PRO A 157 -7.88 14.20 -28.97
CA PRO A 157 -8.38 13.67 -30.23
C PRO A 157 -9.88 14.01 -30.29
N SER A 158 -10.29 14.83 -31.26
CA SER A 158 -11.71 15.06 -31.55
C SER A 158 -12.33 13.72 -31.90
N ILE A 159 -13.20 13.21 -31.04
CA ILE A 159 -14.03 12.05 -31.35
C ILE A 159 -14.98 12.50 -32.45
N ASN A 160 -14.84 11.91 -33.63
CA ASN A 160 -15.64 12.23 -34.80
C ASN A 160 -17.06 11.68 -34.56
N PRO A 161 -18.11 12.53 -34.50
CA PRO A 161 -19.46 12.07 -34.15
C PRO A 161 -20.11 11.17 -35.21
N ALA A 162 -19.49 11.00 -36.39
CA ALA A 162 -19.97 10.17 -37.48
C ALA A 162 -19.87 8.65 -37.25
N LEU A 163 -19.19 8.20 -36.18
CA LEU A 163 -19.05 6.76 -35.87
C LEU A 163 -20.14 6.21 -34.94
N LEU A 164 -21.17 7.01 -34.60
CA LEU A 164 -22.28 6.60 -33.73
C LEU A 164 -23.58 6.25 -34.47
N THR A 165 -23.58 6.25 -35.81
CA THR A 165 -24.74 5.86 -36.63
C THR A 165 -24.29 4.89 -37.72
N ALA A 166 -24.17 3.62 -37.36
CA ALA A 166 -24.15 2.51 -38.30
C ALA A 166 -24.82 1.33 -37.59
N GLU A 167 -26.15 1.37 -37.58
CA GLU A 167 -26.98 0.16 -37.65
C GLU A 167 -27.04 -0.33 -39.10
#